data_AF-A0A7S1H1B9-F1
#
_entry.id   AF-A0A7S1H1B9-F1
#
_cell.length_a   1.000
_cell.length_b   1.000
_cell.length_c   1.000
_cell.angle_alpha   90.00
_cell.angle_beta   90.00
_cell.angle_gamma   90.00
#
_symmetry.space_group_name_H-M   'P 1'
#
loop_
_entity.id
_entity.type
_entity.pdbx_description
1 polymer ?
#
loop_
_entity_poly.entity_id
_entity_poly.type
_entity_poly.pdbx_seq_one_letter_code
_entity_poly.pdbx_strand_id
1 'polypeptide(L)'
;TQGGIVTGLLTVCVTLCERPTIRAKKGSKALETAKKLNLALEHFEQQCGTGGNPWFKPSRDAPATLLLVDRSDDPLSPLLHEYTYQAMVNDLIRLHGDRYTYQAASGANKDKQTKTVLLNEADPLWVKLRHLHIADAINTVLEDFERFTKENKAAHMAKGAEVDLKQMSDAIRSLPQYTELLGKYSMHIELTRKCMRLHEERKLEDVVTFEQNMAVGQDPQGKATKKDEVLGPLVQLLSQGGVEESDRIRLVMVFIITQEGVTESDIDELVRAAKFSDEDGVVQGLANLRLIGVHYKSAPEKPSGMLSSTLNKFPFIKGSAELVSGLVQLPGKSAAQTFDYDLSRYRPPLQFVMQDALNSKLDSTLYETIVGKGGGGGG
;
A
#
# COMPACT_ATOMS: atom_id res chain seq x y z
N THR A 1 -23.75 -2.38 -5.52
CA THR A 1 -24.13 -2.90 -6.86
C THR A 1 -23.30 -2.20 -7.92
N GLN A 2 -23.14 -2.78 -9.12
CA GLN A 2 -22.37 -2.15 -10.20
C GLN A 2 -22.91 -0.77 -10.59
N GLY A 3 -24.24 -0.57 -10.53
CA GLY A 3 -24.86 0.74 -10.76
C GLY A 3 -24.38 1.81 -9.78
N GLY A 4 -24.27 1.49 -8.49
CA GLY A 4 -23.73 2.40 -7.49
C GLY A 4 -22.28 2.82 -7.75
N ILE A 5 -21.45 1.89 -8.26
CA ILE A 5 -20.06 2.17 -8.63
C ILE A 5 -20.00 3.16 -9.80
N VAL A 6 -20.79 2.92 -10.86
CA VAL A 6 -20.86 3.80 -12.02
C VAL A 6 -21.30 5.20 -11.62
N THR A 7 -22.35 5.32 -10.81
CA THR A 7 -22.80 6.62 -10.31
C THR A 7 -21.71 7.32 -9.50
N GLY A 8 -21.05 6.62 -8.58
CA GLY A 8 -19.94 7.20 -7.80
C GLY A 8 -18.81 7.71 -8.70
N LEU A 9 -18.34 6.91 -9.66
CA LEU A 9 -17.30 7.32 -10.60
C LEU A 9 -17.74 8.49 -11.49
N LEU A 10 -19.00 8.52 -11.94
CA LEU A 10 -19.56 9.66 -12.67
C LEU A 10 -19.49 10.93 -11.83
N THR A 11 -19.89 10.88 -10.55
CA THR A 11 -19.84 12.06 -9.67
C THR A 11 -18.41 12.58 -9.49
N VAL A 12 -17.40 11.72 -9.43
CA VAL A 12 -15.98 12.12 -9.38
C VAL A 12 -15.60 12.87 -10.67
N CYS A 13 -15.90 12.31 -11.84
CA CYS A 13 -15.60 12.95 -13.13
C CYS A 13 -16.28 14.31 -13.25
N VAL A 14 -17.56 14.40 -12.89
CA VAL A 14 -18.35 15.63 -12.95
C VAL A 14 -17.85 16.68 -11.97
N THR A 15 -17.55 16.30 -10.72
CA THR A 15 -17.06 17.22 -9.68
C THR A 15 -15.70 17.81 -10.04
N LEU A 16 -14.82 17.00 -10.63
CA LEU A 16 -13.51 17.45 -11.12
C LEU A 16 -13.62 18.19 -12.46
N CYS A 17 -14.81 18.23 -13.08
CA CYS A 17 -15.04 18.79 -14.42
C CYS A 17 -14.14 18.13 -15.49
N GLU A 18 -13.98 16.80 -15.40
CA GLU A 18 -13.10 15.99 -16.24
C GLU A 18 -13.88 15.05 -17.15
N ARG A 19 -13.46 14.95 -18.42
CA ARG A 19 -13.85 13.89 -19.36
C ARG A 19 -12.64 13.00 -19.64
N PRO A 20 -12.38 12.00 -18.79
CA PRO A 20 -11.18 11.20 -18.93
C PRO A 20 -11.29 10.19 -20.07
N THR A 21 -10.15 9.84 -20.64
CA THR A 21 -9.94 8.61 -21.40
C THR A 21 -10.04 7.43 -20.43
N ILE A 22 -11.07 6.61 -20.58
CA ILE A 22 -11.31 5.47 -19.69
C ILE A 22 -10.57 4.25 -20.23
N ARG A 23 -9.76 3.61 -19.39
CA ARG A 23 -9.04 2.38 -19.72
C ARG A 23 -9.30 1.28 -18.71
N ALA A 24 -9.34 0.04 -19.16
CA ALA A 24 -9.44 -1.14 -18.30
C ALA A 24 -8.81 -2.37 -18.97
N LYS A 25 -8.39 -3.34 -18.17
CA LYS A 25 -7.81 -4.59 -18.68
C LYS A 25 -8.83 -5.39 -19.50
N LYS A 26 -8.42 -5.98 -20.62
CA LYS A 26 -9.29 -6.81 -21.46
C LYS A 26 -9.79 -8.04 -20.69
N GLY A 27 -11.07 -8.37 -20.89
CA GLY A 27 -11.72 -9.51 -20.24
C GLY A 27 -12.01 -9.34 -18.74
N SER A 28 -11.71 -8.18 -18.15
CA SER A 28 -11.92 -7.91 -16.73
C SER A 28 -13.37 -7.47 -16.43
N LYS A 29 -13.79 -7.57 -15.17
CA LYS A 29 -15.08 -7.02 -14.71
C LYS A 29 -15.04 -5.49 -14.67
N ALA A 30 -13.85 -4.93 -14.41
CA ALA A 30 -13.60 -3.50 -14.52
C ALA A 30 -13.93 -2.96 -15.92
N LEU A 31 -13.69 -3.72 -16.99
CA LEU A 31 -14.01 -3.32 -18.37
C LEU A 31 -15.50 -3.08 -18.60
N GLU A 32 -16.36 -3.93 -18.05
CA GLU A 32 -17.82 -3.74 -18.16
C GLU A 32 -18.27 -2.48 -17.44
N THR A 33 -17.69 -2.20 -16.27
CA THR A 33 -17.95 -1.00 -15.50
C THR A 33 -17.45 0.25 -16.23
N ALA A 34 -16.27 0.18 -16.86
CA ALA A 34 -15.70 1.22 -17.70
C ALA A 34 -16.62 1.57 -18.89
N LYS A 35 -17.17 0.57 -19.57
CA LYS A 35 -18.13 0.77 -20.69
C LYS A 35 -19.41 1.45 -20.22
N LYS A 36 -19.97 1.02 -19.09
CA LYS A 36 -21.16 1.65 -18.49
C LYS A 36 -20.90 3.09 -18.03
N LEU A 37 -19.73 3.35 -17.46
CA LEU A 37 -19.30 4.70 -17.07
C LEU A 37 -19.17 5.62 -18.30
N ASN A 38 -18.56 5.15 -19.38
CA ASN A 38 -18.45 5.94 -20.61
C ASN A 38 -19.83 6.33 -21.16
N LEU A 39 -20.79 5.39 -21.20
CA LEU A 39 -22.17 5.70 -21.60
C LEU A 39 -22.86 6.68 -20.65
N ALA A 40 -22.60 6.57 -19.34
CA ALA A 40 -23.16 7.50 -18.36
C ALA A 40 -22.61 8.93 -18.53
N LEU A 41 -21.31 9.08 -18.84
CA LEU A 41 -20.69 10.36 -19.17
C LEU A 41 -21.28 10.96 -20.44
N GLU A 42 -21.40 10.17 -21.52
CA GLU A 42 -22.02 10.63 -22.78
C GLU A 42 -23.45 11.14 -22.56
N HIS A 43 -24.25 10.42 -21.77
CA HIS A 43 -25.61 10.83 -21.45
C HIS A 43 -25.64 12.13 -20.62
N PHE A 44 -24.73 12.26 -19.63
CA PHE A 44 -24.63 13.47 -18.82
C PHE A 44 -24.23 14.69 -19.66
N GLU A 45 -23.27 14.53 -20.57
CA GLU A 45 -22.85 15.57 -21.52
C GLU A 45 -24.00 16.04 -22.41
N GLN A 46 -24.79 15.11 -22.97
CA GLN A 46 -25.95 15.43 -23.79
C GLN A 46 -27.02 16.21 -23.02
N GLN A 47 -27.27 15.84 -21.76
CA GLN A 47 -28.18 16.57 -20.88
C GLN A 47 -27.70 18.00 -20.62
N CYS A 48 -26.39 18.19 -20.40
CA CYS A 48 -25.80 19.53 -20.26
C CYS A 48 -25.91 20.38 -21.54
N GLY A 49 -25.75 19.77 -22.73
CA GLY A 49 -25.76 20.50 -24.01
C GLY A 49 -27.15 20.88 -24.56
N THR A 50 -28.20 20.14 -24.21
CA THR A 50 -29.57 20.31 -24.76
C THR A 50 -30.43 21.33 -23.99
N GLY A 51 -29.81 22.38 -23.45
CA GLY A 51 -30.46 23.36 -22.58
C GLY A 51 -30.38 23.04 -21.08
N GLY A 52 -29.51 22.11 -20.70
CA GLY A 52 -29.20 21.78 -19.30
C GLY A 52 -28.25 22.78 -18.63
N ASN A 53 -27.90 22.46 -17.39
CA ASN A 53 -27.11 23.32 -16.51
C ASN A 53 -25.62 23.32 -16.98
N PRO A 54 -25.02 24.49 -17.32
CA PRO A 54 -23.82 24.60 -18.16
C PRO A 54 -22.47 24.46 -17.41
N TRP A 55 -22.45 23.83 -16.24
CA TRP A 55 -21.29 23.80 -15.33
C TRP A 55 -20.29 22.68 -15.63
N PHE A 56 -20.71 21.62 -16.33
CA PHE A 56 -19.79 20.58 -16.78
C PHE A 56 -19.25 20.92 -18.18
N LYS A 57 -18.06 21.53 -18.20
CA LYS A 57 -17.35 21.93 -19.42
C LYS A 57 -15.87 21.52 -19.33
N PRO A 58 -15.55 20.24 -19.52
CA PRO A 58 -14.16 19.78 -19.56
C PRO A 58 -13.35 20.56 -20.59
N SER A 59 -12.20 21.11 -20.18
CA SER A 59 -11.43 22.06 -21.00
C SER A 59 -9.94 21.72 -21.10
N ARG A 60 -9.53 20.51 -20.74
CA ARG A 60 -8.13 20.11 -20.81
C ARG A 60 -7.70 19.87 -22.25
N ASP A 61 -6.53 20.40 -22.61
CA ASP A 61 -5.88 20.16 -23.90
C ASP A 61 -5.57 18.67 -24.11
N ALA A 62 -5.09 18.00 -23.04
CA ALA A 62 -4.88 16.55 -23.00
C ALA A 62 -5.84 15.91 -21.98
N PRO A 63 -6.72 14.99 -22.41
CA PRO A 63 -7.66 14.33 -21.52
C PRO A 63 -6.94 13.61 -20.37
N ALA A 64 -7.46 13.73 -19.16
CA ALA A 64 -7.05 12.88 -18.05
C ALA A 64 -7.27 11.39 -18.40
N THR A 65 -6.56 10.48 -17.73
CA THR A 65 -6.81 9.03 -17.87
C THR A 65 -7.47 8.50 -16.62
N LEU A 66 -8.57 7.75 -16.78
CA LEU A 66 -9.21 7.00 -15.70
C LEU A 66 -8.98 5.51 -15.94
N LEU A 67 -8.11 4.90 -15.14
CA LEU A 67 -7.80 3.49 -15.21
C LEU A 67 -8.66 2.70 -14.20
N LEU A 68 -9.46 1.76 -14.67
CA LEU A 68 -10.21 0.82 -13.82
C LEU A 68 -9.46 -0.52 -13.77
N VAL A 69 -9.22 -0.99 -12.56
CA VAL A 69 -8.50 -2.25 -12.27
C VAL A 69 -9.37 -3.14 -11.38
N ASP A 70 -9.21 -4.46 -11.52
CA ASP A 70 -9.82 -5.42 -10.62
C ASP A 70 -8.83 -5.84 -9.53
N ARG A 71 -9.31 -6.26 -8.36
CA ARG A 71 -8.43 -6.77 -7.28
C ARG A 71 -7.58 -7.96 -7.74
N SER A 72 -8.07 -8.73 -8.72
CA SER A 72 -7.34 -9.84 -9.34
C SER A 72 -6.08 -9.43 -10.11
N ASP A 73 -5.94 -8.15 -10.45
CA ASP A 73 -4.71 -7.64 -11.09
C ASP A 73 -3.53 -7.60 -10.12
N ASP A 74 -3.82 -7.54 -8.82
CA ASP A 74 -2.85 -7.56 -7.74
C ASP A 74 -3.49 -8.12 -6.46
N PRO A 75 -3.55 -9.44 -6.28
CA PRO A 75 -4.08 -10.03 -5.05
C PRO A 75 -3.09 -9.94 -3.87
N LEU A 76 -1.83 -9.55 -4.11
CA LEU A 76 -0.74 -9.69 -3.15
C LEU A 76 -0.54 -8.45 -2.27
N SER A 77 -0.49 -7.24 -2.86
CA SER A 77 -0.21 -6.00 -2.11
C SER A 77 -1.06 -5.79 -0.84
N PRO A 78 -2.37 -6.14 -0.78
CA PRO A 78 -3.17 -5.93 0.43
C PRO A 78 -2.83 -6.87 1.57
N LEU A 79 -2.05 -7.92 1.30
CA LEU A 79 -1.67 -8.94 2.27
C LEU A 79 -0.30 -8.68 2.88
N LEU A 80 0.55 -7.86 2.25
CA LEU A 80 1.91 -7.61 2.73
C LEU A 80 1.91 -6.58 3.85
N HIS A 81 2.70 -6.84 4.89
CA HIS A 81 2.99 -5.84 5.91
C HIS A 81 3.86 -4.76 5.29
N GLU A 82 3.42 -3.52 5.41
CA GLU A 82 4.04 -2.37 4.74
C GLU A 82 4.62 -1.39 5.76
N TYR A 83 5.85 -0.92 5.51
CA TYR A 83 6.64 -0.17 6.48
C TYR A 83 6.63 1.34 6.24
N THR A 84 5.84 1.82 5.28
CA THR A 84 5.51 3.26 5.24
C THR A 84 4.62 3.63 6.42
N TYR A 85 4.87 4.79 7.03
CA TYR A 85 4.29 5.17 8.33
C TYR A 85 2.76 5.03 8.37
N GLN A 86 2.05 5.56 7.37
CA GLN A 86 0.59 5.45 7.32
C GLN A 86 0.12 4.01 7.17
N ALA A 87 0.76 3.22 6.29
CA ALA A 87 0.34 1.83 6.07
C ALA A 87 0.56 0.99 7.33
N MET A 88 1.73 1.12 7.96
CA MET A 88 2.06 0.43 9.21
C MET A 88 1.12 0.82 10.36
N VAL A 89 0.76 2.10 10.49
CA VAL A 89 -0.21 2.54 11.49
C VAL A 89 -1.59 1.93 11.23
N ASN A 90 -2.06 1.92 9.97
CA ASN A 90 -3.38 1.35 9.64
C ASN A 90 -3.43 -0.18 9.80
N ASP A 91 -2.32 -0.87 9.56
CA ASP A 91 -2.23 -2.33 9.69
C ASP A 91 -2.13 -2.75 11.16
N LEU A 92 -1.22 -2.14 11.92
CA LEU A 92 -0.90 -2.60 13.28
C LEU A 92 -1.78 -1.95 14.36
N ILE A 93 -2.28 -0.74 14.12
CA ILE A 93 -3.01 0.03 15.14
C ILE A 93 -4.47 0.15 14.72
N ARG A 94 -5.37 -0.22 15.64
CA ARG A 94 -6.81 -0.06 15.43
C ARG A 94 -7.19 1.41 15.31
N LEU A 95 -7.53 1.83 14.09
CA LEU A 95 -8.15 3.11 13.79
C LEU A 95 -9.64 2.93 13.49
N HIS A 96 -10.44 3.96 13.78
CA HIS A 96 -11.84 4.02 13.34
C HIS A 96 -11.98 5.08 12.25
N GLY A 97 -11.78 4.69 10.99
CA GLY A 97 -11.49 5.64 9.91
C GLY A 97 -10.19 6.38 10.22
N ASP A 98 -10.19 7.71 10.13
CA ASP A 98 -9.01 8.53 10.46
C ASP A 98 -8.87 8.81 11.97
N ARG A 99 -9.71 8.20 12.82
CA ARG A 99 -9.76 8.49 14.26
C ARG A 99 -8.81 7.58 15.02
N TYR A 100 -7.79 8.18 15.64
CA TYR A 100 -6.92 7.51 16.60
C TYR A 100 -7.33 7.88 18.02
N THR A 101 -7.55 6.88 18.88
CA THR A 101 -7.91 7.09 20.29
C THR A 101 -6.85 6.49 21.19
N TYR A 102 -6.32 7.29 22.12
CA TYR A 102 -5.24 6.90 23.02
C TYR A 102 -5.46 7.45 24.44
N GLN A 103 -4.79 6.83 25.41
CA GLN A 103 -4.83 7.27 26.80
C GLN A 103 -3.65 8.20 27.07
N ALA A 104 -3.93 9.47 27.32
CA ALA A 104 -2.91 10.44 27.71
C ALA A 104 -2.94 10.66 29.22
N ALA A 105 -1.76 10.78 29.85
CA ALA A 105 -1.65 11.23 31.23
C ALA A 105 -1.99 12.73 31.31
N SER A 106 -2.88 13.11 32.24
CA SER A 106 -3.31 14.50 32.44
C SER A 106 -2.74 15.07 33.75
N GLY A 107 -1.60 15.76 33.68
CA GLY A 107 -1.12 16.57 34.82
C GLY A 107 -0.94 15.78 36.13
N ALA A 108 -0.91 16.49 37.27
CA ALA A 108 -0.52 15.96 38.58
C ALA A 108 -1.45 14.86 39.15
N ASN A 109 -2.66 14.69 38.61
CA ASN A 109 -3.55 13.58 38.96
C ASN A 109 -3.43 12.49 37.90
N LYS A 110 -3.10 11.26 38.33
CA LYS A 110 -2.89 10.07 37.49
C LYS A 110 -4.16 9.54 36.78
N ASP A 111 -5.16 10.38 36.54
CA ASP A 111 -6.34 9.99 35.78
C ASP A 111 -5.99 9.96 34.29
N LYS A 112 -6.13 8.78 33.68
CA LYS A 112 -5.90 8.58 32.26
C LYS A 112 -7.06 9.20 31.49
N GLN A 113 -6.81 10.30 30.78
CA GLN A 113 -7.81 10.89 29.89
C GLN A 113 -7.74 10.21 28.53
N THR A 114 -8.89 9.80 28.02
CA THR A 114 -9.02 9.31 26.65
C THR A 114 -9.04 10.51 25.71
N LYS A 115 -8.09 10.55 24.78
CA LYS A 115 -8.01 11.57 23.72
C LYS A 115 -8.26 10.91 22.37
N THR A 116 -9.03 11.59 21.54
CA THR A 116 -9.26 11.19 20.14
C THR A 116 -8.74 12.29 19.23
N VAL A 117 -7.92 11.91 18.25
CA VAL A 117 -7.32 12.79 17.25
C VAL A 117 -7.63 12.27 15.85
N LEU A 118 -7.53 13.16 14.86
CA LEU A 118 -7.75 12.84 13.45
C LEU A 118 -6.41 12.83 12.72
N LEU A 119 -6.08 11.70 12.09
CA LEU A 119 -4.89 11.55 11.25
C LEU A 119 -5.26 11.85 9.79
N ASN A 120 -5.35 13.13 9.44
CA ASN A 120 -5.81 13.58 8.13
C ASN A 120 -5.01 14.77 7.57
N GLU A 121 -5.44 15.33 6.46
CA GLU A 121 -4.77 16.44 5.75
C GLU A 121 -4.67 17.75 6.59
N ALA A 122 -5.40 17.88 7.70
CA ALA A 122 -5.30 19.02 8.60
C ALA A 122 -4.14 18.89 9.61
N ASP A 123 -3.52 17.71 9.72
CA ASP A 123 -2.31 17.51 10.51
C ASP A 123 -1.06 17.58 9.61
N PRO A 124 -0.27 18.67 9.68
CA PRO A 124 0.91 18.83 8.83
C PRO A 124 2.02 17.81 9.13
N LEU A 125 2.11 17.28 10.36
CA LEU A 125 3.07 16.23 10.68
C LEU A 125 2.63 14.91 10.04
N TRP A 126 1.34 14.58 10.09
CA TRP A 126 0.82 13.41 9.39
C TRP A 126 1.10 13.47 7.88
N VAL A 127 0.81 14.58 7.21
CA VAL A 127 1.06 14.76 5.77
C VAL A 127 2.55 14.63 5.44
N LYS A 128 3.43 15.18 6.28
CA LYS A 128 4.88 15.08 6.10
C LYS A 128 5.40 13.65 6.28
N LEU A 129 4.88 12.92 7.27
CA LEU A 129 5.44 11.63 7.69
C LEU A 129 4.81 10.42 6.98
N ARG A 130 3.55 10.51 6.55
CA ARG A 130 2.70 9.35 6.17
C ARG A 130 3.29 8.40 5.12
N HIS A 131 4.12 8.89 4.21
CA HIS A 131 4.69 8.09 3.13
C HIS A 131 6.18 7.77 3.32
N LEU A 132 6.79 8.23 4.43
CA LEU A 132 8.15 7.86 4.79
C LEU A 132 8.18 6.42 5.31
N HIS A 133 9.30 5.74 5.10
CA HIS A 133 9.58 4.49 5.80
C HIS A 133 9.61 4.75 7.32
N ILE A 134 9.17 3.81 8.15
CA ILE A 134 9.02 4.00 9.60
C ILE A 134 10.31 4.48 10.27
N ALA A 135 11.46 3.97 9.84
CA ALA A 135 12.77 4.42 10.33
C ALA A 135 13.01 5.92 10.05
N ASP A 136 12.72 6.37 8.83
CA ASP A 136 12.85 7.77 8.44
C ASP A 136 11.80 8.65 9.13
N ALA A 137 10.58 8.15 9.31
CA ALA A 137 9.53 8.86 10.03
C ALA A 137 9.91 9.10 11.50
N ILE A 138 10.50 8.10 12.17
CA ILE A 138 11.03 8.21 13.54
C ILE A 138 12.11 9.29 13.61
N ASN A 139 13.11 9.23 12.72
CA ASN A 139 14.20 10.20 12.70
C ASN A 139 13.65 11.62 12.43
N THR A 140 12.80 11.75 11.42
CA THR A 140 12.24 13.05 11.00
C THR A 140 11.45 13.70 12.13
N VAL A 141 10.58 12.97 12.83
CA VAL A 141 9.75 13.56 13.89
C VAL A 141 10.57 13.94 15.12
N LEU A 142 11.60 13.17 15.45
CA LEU A 142 12.51 13.47 16.56
C LEU A 142 13.38 14.69 16.25
N GLU A 143 14.00 14.74 15.07
CA GLU A 143 14.82 15.88 14.63
C GLU A 143 14.00 17.17 14.53
N ASP A 144 12.78 17.10 14.02
CA ASP A 144 11.87 18.24 13.97
C ASP A 144 11.52 18.77 15.36
N PHE A 145 11.26 17.87 16.32
CA PHE A 145 10.98 18.21 17.71
C PHE A 145 12.21 18.85 18.40
N GLU A 146 13.39 18.27 18.22
CA GLU A 146 14.65 18.80 18.76
C GLU A 146 14.97 20.19 18.18
N ARG A 147 14.81 20.36 16.86
CA ARG A 147 14.97 21.66 16.21
C ARG A 147 14.01 22.69 16.77
N PHE A 148 12.73 22.31 16.90
CA PHE A 148 11.69 23.18 17.45
C PHE A 148 12.00 23.65 18.89
N THR A 149 12.40 22.72 19.77
CA THR A 149 12.72 23.05 21.17
C THR A 149 13.98 23.91 21.30
N LYS A 150 14.99 23.70 20.44
CA LYS A 150 16.20 24.50 20.38
C LYS A 150 15.92 25.95 19.92
N GLU A 151 15.14 26.12 18.85
CA GLU A 151 14.80 27.43 18.28
C GLU A 151 13.96 28.28 19.24
N ASN A 152 13.04 27.64 19.97
CA ASN A 152 12.12 28.32 20.90
C ASN A 152 12.68 28.46 22.32
N LYS A 153 14.01 28.35 22.50
CA LYS A 153 14.71 28.52 23.79
C LYS A 153 14.22 27.62 24.92
N ALA A 154 13.54 26.50 24.60
CA ALA A 154 13.37 25.36 25.51
C ALA A 154 14.64 24.49 25.58
N ALA A 155 15.78 25.03 25.10
CA ALA A 155 17.06 24.36 24.90
C ALA A 155 17.67 23.69 26.14
N HIS A 156 17.19 23.99 27.35
CA HIS A 156 17.57 23.27 28.57
C HIS A 156 16.95 21.85 28.67
N MET A 157 16.03 21.48 27.77
CA MET A 157 15.31 20.20 27.76
C MET A 157 15.91 19.15 26.80
N ALA A 158 16.78 19.56 25.88
CA ALA A 158 17.32 18.73 24.80
C ALA A 158 18.75 18.23 25.07
N LYS A 159 19.04 17.75 26.28
CA LYS A 159 20.33 17.08 26.59
C LYS A 159 20.09 15.63 26.99
N GLY A 160 20.31 14.72 26.05
CA GLY A 160 20.26 13.26 26.27
C GLY A 160 19.85 12.53 25.00
N ALA A 161 20.29 11.27 24.86
CA ALA A 161 20.17 10.47 23.63
C ALA A 161 18.78 9.84 23.38
N GLU A 162 17.76 10.15 24.19
CA GLU A 162 16.38 9.71 23.95
C GLU A 162 15.40 10.82 24.32
N VAL A 163 14.56 11.24 23.35
CA VAL A 163 13.44 12.14 23.60
C VAL A 163 12.34 11.39 24.36
N ASP A 164 12.42 11.36 25.69
CA ASP A 164 11.43 10.67 26.52
C ASP A 164 10.14 11.51 26.70
N LEU A 165 9.02 10.84 27.02
CA LEU A 165 7.70 11.46 27.31
C LEU A 165 7.80 12.58 28.36
N LYS A 166 8.79 12.49 29.25
CA LYS A 166 9.10 13.54 30.23
C LYS A 166 9.55 14.85 29.56
N GLN A 167 10.43 14.79 28.56
CA GLN A 167 10.86 15.98 27.83
C GLN A 167 9.70 16.66 27.10
N MET A 168 8.75 15.87 26.59
CA MET A 168 7.53 16.39 25.98
C MET A 168 6.64 17.10 27.00
N SER A 169 6.44 16.50 28.17
CA SER A 169 5.67 17.11 29.25
C SER A 169 6.31 18.42 29.73
N ASP A 170 7.64 18.49 29.80
CA ASP A 170 8.35 19.70 30.21
C ASP A 170 8.31 20.77 29.11
N ALA A 171 8.41 20.38 27.84
CA ALA A 171 8.21 21.29 26.70
C ALA A 171 6.81 21.92 26.73
N ILE A 172 5.76 21.13 26.95
CA ILE A 172 4.38 21.63 27.06
C ILE A 172 4.24 22.66 28.20
N ARG A 173 4.91 22.44 29.34
CA ARG A 173 4.88 23.37 30.48
C ARG A 173 5.64 24.67 30.21
N SER A 174 6.76 24.60 29.51
CA SER A 174 7.62 25.76 29.23
C SER A 174 7.15 26.60 28.03
N LEU A 175 6.40 26.01 27.12
CA LEU A 175 5.94 26.62 25.87
C LEU A 175 4.41 26.49 25.71
N PRO A 176 3.60 27.07 26.62
CA PRO A 176 2.14 26.91 26.62
C PRO A 176 1.47 27.43 25.33
N GLN A 177 2.05 28.43 24.68
CA GLN A 177 1.55 28.95 23.40
C GLN A 177 1.66 27.95 22.25
N TYR A 178 2.45 26.89 22.39
CA TYR A 178 2.65 25.84 21.38
C TYR A 178 2.06 24.49 21.78
N THR A 179 1.15 24.47 22.76
CA THR A 179 0.54 23.23 23.31
C THR A 179 -0.04 22.31 22.23
N GLU A 180 -0.72 22.86 21.22
CA GLU A 180 -1.31 22.05 20.14
C GLU A 180 -0.22 21.34 19.32
N LEU A 181 0.79 22.08 18.87
CA LEU A 181 1.88 21.54 18.05
C LEU A 181 2.72 20.51 18.83
N LEU A 182 3.04 20.81 20.10
CA LEU A 182 3.73 19.88 20.99
C LEU A 182 2.88 18.62 21.24
N GLY A 183 1.56 18.76 21.31
CA GLY A 183 0.63 17.64 21.34
C GLY A 183 0.74 16.75 20.10
N LYS A 184 0.85 17.34 18.90
CA LYS A 184 1.04 16.58 17.64
C LYS A 184 2.38 15.85 17.60
N TYR A 185 3.49 16.50 17.97
CA TYR A 185 4.80 15.83 18.08
C TYR A 185 4.74 14.64 19.03
N SER A 186 4.19 14.85 20.22
CA SER A 186 4.08 13.80 21.24
C SER A 186 3.27 12.60 20.73
N MET A 187 2.14 12.86 20.07
CA MET A 187 1.28 11.84 19.49
C MET A 187 1.98 11.03 18.39
N HIS A 188 2.66 11.69 17.44
CA HIS A 188 3.34 10.99 16.35
C HIS A 188 4.53 10.16 16.85
N ILE A 189 5.31 10.65 17.82
CA ILE A 189 6.39 9.89 18.44
C ILE A 189 5.84 8.67 19.22
N GLU A 190 4.71 8.82 19.91
CA GLU A 190 4.06 7.69 20.58
C GLU A 190 3.54 6.65 19.57
N LEU A 191 2.95 7.10 18.45
CA LEU A 191 2.50 6.23 17.37
C LEU A 191 3.65 5.44 16.75
N THR A 192 4.77 6.08 16.40
CA THR A 192 5.92 5.36 15.82
C THR A 192 6.49 4.33 16.80
N ARG A 193 6.63 4.69 18.09
CA ARG A 193 7.02 3.74 19.15
C ARG A 193 6.06 2.57 19.28
N LYS A 194 4.75 2.82 19.20
CA LYS A 194 3.73 1.78 19.26
C LYS A 194 3.82 0.83 18.07
N CYS A 195 4.04 1.33 16.85
CA CYS A 195 4.29 0.51 15.68
C CYS A 195 5.50 -0.42 15.89
N MET A 196 6.63 0.10 16.36
CA MET A 196 7.85 -0.71 16.58
C MET A 196 7.67 -1.76 17.68
N ARG A 197 7.00 -1.41 18.78
CA ARG A 197 6.66 -2.39 19.82
C ARG A 197 5.78 -3.51 19.29
N LEU A 198 4.75 -3.20 18.49
CA LEU A 198 3.89 -4.22 17.88
C LEU A 198 4.66 -5.09 16.87
N HIS A 199 5.60 -4.50 16.14
CA HIS A 199 6.51 -5.23 15.27
C HIS A 199 7.34 -6.28 16.04
N GLU A 200 7.89 -5.92 17.20
CA GLU A 200 8.63 -6.83 18.06
C GLU A 200 7.71 -7.88 18.71
N GLU A 201 6.60 -7.46 19.31
CA GLU A 201 5.65 -8.31 20.03
C GLU A 201 5.05 -9.41 19.13
N ARG A 202 4.77 -9.08 17.86
CA ARG A 202 4.19 -9.99 16.86
C ARG A 202 5.23 -10.73 16.02
N LYS A 203 6.52 -10.56 16.33
CA LYS A 203 7.65 -11.14 15.58
C LYS A 203 7.59 -10.85 14.08
N LEU A 204 7.22 -9.63 13.72
CA LEU A 204 6.98 -9.28 12.32
C LEU A 204 8.25 -9.31 11.48
N GLU A 205 9.45 -9.24 12.07
CA GLU A 205 10.70 -9.41 11.32
C GLU A 205 10.75 -10.78 10.61
N ASP A 206 10.40 -11.87 11.31
CA ASP A 206 10.35 -13.21 10.74
C ASP A 206 9.25 -13.31 9.68
N VAL A 207 8.05 -12.81 10.00
CA VAL A 207 6.88 -12.84 9.11
C VAL A 207 7.17 -12.09 7.80
N VAL A 208 7.63 -10.85 7.91
CA VAL A 208 7.89 -9.96 6.76
C VAL A 208 9.04 -10.48 5.91
N THR A 209 10.04 -11.13 6.52
CA THR A 209 11.11 -11.79 5.76
C THR A 209 10.54 -12.82 4.80
N PHE A 210 9.63 -13.68 5.28
CA PHE A 210 8.93 -14.64 4.41
C PHE A 210 8.07 -13.94 3.36
N GLU A 211 7.28 -12.94 3.75
CA GLU A 211 6.43 -12.18 2.84
C GLU A 211 7.25 -11.56 1.69
N GLN A 212 8.33 -10.85 2.01
CA GLN A 212 9.17 -10.16 1.02
C GLN A 212 9.94 -11.15 0.13
N ASN A 213 10.50 -12.22 0.70
CA ASN A 213 11.21 -13.24 -0.08
C ASN A 213 10.28 -13.92 -1.08
N MET A 214 9.06 -14.28 -0.64
CA MET A 214 8.05 -14.89 -1.51
C MET A 214 7.52 -13.88 -2.55
N ALA A 215 7.22 -12.66 -2.15
CA ALA A 215 6.66 -11.62 -3.01
C ALA A 215 7.64 -11.17 -4.12
N VAL A 216 8.92 -11.06 -3.79
CA VAL A 216 9.99 -10.72 -4.76
C VAL A 216 10.47 -11.97 -5.51
N GLY A 217 10.28 -13.16 -4.95
CA GLY A 217 10.71 -14.44 -5.50
C GLY A 217 12.19 -14.76 -5.27
N GLN A 218 12.87 -13.96 -4.45
CA GLN A 218 14.26 -14.17 -4.03
C GLN A 218 14.54 -13.49 -2.69
N ASP A 219 15.52 -14.00 -1.95
CA ASP A 219 16.04 -13.36 -0.72
C ASP A 219 16.88 -12.09 -1.02
N PRO A 220 17.31 -11.32 -0.01
CA PRO A 220 18.15 -10.14 -0.22
C PRO A 220 19.50 -10.42 -0.92
N GLN A 221 19.99 -11.67 -0.83
CA GLN A 221 21.22 -12.12 -1.47
C GLN A 221 21.00 -12.59 -2.92
N GLY A 222 19.76 -12.56 -3.42
CA GLY A 222 19.40 -12.95 -4.78
C GLY A 222 19.18 -14.46 -4.95
N LYS A 223 19.12 -15.24 -3.87
CA LYS A 223 18.77 -16.66 -3.95
C LYS A 223 17.27 -16.80 -4.23
N ALA A 224 16.92 -17.53 -5.27
CA ALA A 224 15.52 -17.77 -5.63
C ALA A 224 14.76 -18.49 -4.50
N THR A 225 13.52 -18.06 -4.30
CA THR A 225 12.62 -18.58 -3.27
C THR A 225 11.65 -19.57 -3.91
N LYS A 226 11.98 -20.88 -3.86
CA LYS A 226 11.18 -21.97 -4.44
C LYS A 226 10.30 -22.64 -3.39
N LYS A 227 9.14 -23.14 -3.81
CA LYS A 227 8.16 -23.83 -2.95
C LYS A 227 8.81 -24.83 -1.97
N ASP A 228 9.59 -25.77 -2.50
CA ASP A 228 10.19 -26.87 -1.72
C ASP A 228 11.22 -26.38 -0.69
N GLU A 229 11.81 -25.20 -0.91
CA GLU A 229 12.75 -24.57 0.04
C GLU A 229 12.03 -23.71 1.10
N VAL A 230 10.81 -23.25 0.79
CA VAL A 230 10.02 -22.35 1.66
C VAL A 230 9.08 -23.11 2.57
N LEU A 231 8.47 -24.20 2.08
CA LEU A 231 7.38 -24.89 2.77
C LEU A 231 7.78 -25.34 4.18
N GLY A 232 8.89 -26.07 4.32
CA GLY A 232 9.36 -26.55 5.62
C GLY A 232 9.64 -25.44 6.63
N PRO A 233 10.47 -24.43 6.30
CA PRO A 233 10.68 -23.27 7.17
C PRO A 233 9.40 -22.50 7.51
N LEU A 234 8.47 -22.37 6.56
CA LEU A 234 7.19 -21.71 6.78
C LEU A 234 6.32 -22.51 7.76
N VAL A 235 6.20 -23.83 7.59
CA VAL A 235 5.53 -24.74 8.53
C VAL A 235 6.11 -24.61 9.94
N GLN A 236 7.44 -24.51 10.04
CA GLN A 236 8.12 -24.31 11.32
C GLN A 236 7.75 -22.96 11.95
N LEU A 237 7.70 -21.87 11.19
CA LEU A 237 7.28 -20.56 11.69
C LEU A 237 5.82 -20.57 12.14
N LEU A 238 4.92 -21.15 11.34
CA LEU A 238 3.48 -21.23 11.65
C LEU A 238 3.19 -22.06 12.91
N SER A 239 4.01 -23.08 13.18
CA SER A 239 3.88 -23.94 14.36
C SER A 239 4.41 -23.29 15.65
N GLN A 240 5.20 -22.20 15.55
CA GLN A 240 5.75 -21.51 16.70
C GLN A 240 4.73 -20.56 17.33
N GLY A 241 4.78 -20.44 18.66
CA GLY A 241 4.04 -19.41 19.39
C GLY A 241 4.60 -18.00 19.14
N GLY A 242 3.73 -17.00 19.21
CA GLY A 242 4.09 -15.58 19.15
C GLY A 242 3.76 -14.86 17.84
N VAL A 243 3.50 -15.60 16.75
CA VAL A 243 2.91 -15.01 15.54
C VAL A 243 1.41 -14.88 15.75
N GLU A 244 0.80 -13.75 15.40
CA GLU A 244 -0.65 -13.60 15.49
C GLU A 244 -1.38 -14.46 14.45
N GLU A 245 -2.62 -14.85 14.76
CA GLU A 245 -3.40 -15.70 13.86
C GLU A 245 -3.64 -15.04 12.49
N SER A 246 -3.92 -13.74 12.46
CA SER A 246 -4.08 -12.98 11.21
C SER A 246 -2.81 -13.01 10.34
N ASP A 247 -1.63 -13.00 10.95
CA ASP A 247 -0.35 -13.01 10.24
C ASP A 247 -0.06 -14.39 9.67
N ARG A 248 -0.41 -15.45 10.42
CA ARG A 248 -0.38 -16.83 9.90
C ARG A 248 -1.29 -16.98 8.68
N ILE A 249 -2.52 -16.44 8.73
CA ILE A 249 -3.44 -16.49 7.59
C ILE A 249 -2.85 -15.76 6.38
N ARG A 250 -2.31 -14.54 6.57
CA ARG A 250 -1.67 -13.74 5.52
C ARG A 250 -0.52 -14.51 4.87
N LEU A 251 0.37 -15.10 5.66
CA LEU A 251 1.49 -15.90 5.17
C LEU A 251 1.04 -17.08 4.29
N VAL A 252 0.00 -17.80 4.70
CA VAL A 252 -0.55 -18.89 3.89
C VAL A 252 -1.14 -18.37 2.57
N MET A 253 -1.83 -17.24 2.59
CA MET A 253 -2.33 -16.60 1.37
C MET A 253 -1.20 -16.14 0.45
N VAL A 254 -0.15 -15.51 1.00
CA VAL A 254 1.04 -15.08 0.26
C VAL A 254 1.75 -16.28 -0.37
N PHE A 255 1.90 -17.38 0.36
CA PHE A 255 2.46 -18.62 -0.17
C PHE A 255 1.64 -19.14 -1.37
N ILE A 256 0.31 -19.22 -1.24
CA ILE A 256 -0.58 -19.67 -2.32
C ILE A 256 -0.50 -18.78 -3.56
N ILE A 257 -0.38 -17.45 -3.37
CA ILE A 257 -0.34 -16.48 -4.47
C ILE A 257 1.01 -16.49 -5.20
N THR A 258 2.11 -16.71 -4.48
CA THR A 258 3.47 -16.48 -5.00
C THR A 258 4.17 -17.75 -5.48
N GLN A 259 3.86 -18.91 -4.89
CA GLN A 259 4.56 -20.16 -5.16
C GLN A 259 3.91 -20.94 -6.30
N GLU A 260 4.74 -21.51 -7.18
CA GLU A 260 4.30 -22.35 -8.29
C GLU A 260 4.17 -23.81 -7.85
N GLY A 261 3.16 -24.52 -8.37
CA GLY A 261 2.97 -25.95 -8.12
C GLY A 261 2.53 -26.29 -6.70
N VAL A 262 1.78 -25.38 -6.05
CA VAL A 262 1.17 -25.61 -4.73
C VAL A 262 0.10 -26.69 -4.85
N THR A 263 0.18 -27.69 -3.98
CA THR A 263 -0.78 -28.81 -3.91
C THR A 263 -1.75 -28.64 -2.76
N GLU A 264 -2.86 -29.38 -2.79
CA GLU A 264 -3.81 -29.43 -1.66
C GLU A 264 -3.12 -29.96 -0.39
N SER A 265 -2.20 -30.93 -0.53
CA SER A 265 -1.41 -31.43 0.59
C SER A 265 -0.51 -30.37 1.22
N ASP A 266 0.08 -29.48 0.41
CA ASP A 266 0.92 -28.38 0.93
C ASP A 266 0.07 -27.41 1.76
N ILE A 267 -1.14 -27.10 1.30
CA ILE A 267 -2.09 -26.23 2.00
C ILE A 267 -2.55 -26.89 3.31
N ASP A 268 -2.93 -28.17 3.26
CA ASP A 268 -3.34 -28.94 4.45
C ASP A 268 -2.23 -29.00 5.51
N GLU A 269 -0.98 -29.10 5.09
CA GLU A 269 0.18 -29.07 5.99
C GLU A 269 0.32 -27.71 6.68
N LEU A 270 0.22 -26.61 5.93
CA LEU A 270 0.29 -25.25 6.46
C LEU A 270 -0.88 -24.95 7.42
N VAL A 271 -2.10 -25.35 7.07
CA VAL A 271 -3.30 -25.16 7.90
C VAL A 271 -3.14 -25.92 9.23
N ARG A 272 -2.73 -27.19 9.17
CA ARG A 272 -2.49 -28.02 10.36
C ARG A 272 -1.40 -27.45 11.26
N ALA A 273 -0.34 -26.89 10.67
CA ALA A 273 0.74 -26.24 11.39
C ALA A 273 0.28 -24.97 12.10
N ALA A 274 -0.54 -24.16 11.43
CA ALA A 274 -0.98 -22.85 11.93
C ALA A 274 -2.02 -22.90 13.05
N LYS A 275 -2.73 -24.04 13.21
CA LYS A 275 -3.71 -24.28 14.30
C LYS A 275 -4.69 -23.11 14.48
N PHE A 276 -5.39 -22.77 13.40
CA PHE A 276 -6.34 -21.66 13.39
C PHE A 276 -7.51 -21.90 14.36
N SER A 277 -8.00 -20.83 14.98
CA SER A 277 -9.16 -20.89 15.87
C SER A 277 -10.46 -21.28 15.14
N ASP A 278 -10.63 -20.83 13.89
CA ASP A 278 -11.71 -21.18 12.98
C ASP A 278 -11.12 -21.79 11.69
N GLU A 279 -10.70 -23.05 11.78
CA GLU A 279 -10.06 -23.75 10.66
C GLU A 279 -10.97 -23.81 9.42
N ASP A 280 -12.24 -24.18 9.58
CA ASP A 280 -13.20 -24.28 8.47
C ASP A 280 -13.41 -22.94 7.77
N GLY A 281 -13.57 -21.85 8.54
CA GLY A 281 -13.69 -20.51 8.00
C GLY A 281 -12.45 -20.06 7.23
N VAL A 282 -11.25 -20.35 7.77
CA VAL A 282 -9.98 -20.03 7.10
C VAL A 282 -9.82 -20.84 5.82
N VAL A 283 -10.05 -22.16 5.85
CA VAL A 283 -9.97 -23.02 4.65
C VAL A 283 -10.92 -22.54 3.57
N GLN A 284 -12.16 -22.18 3.94
CA GLN A 284 -13.12 -21.60 3.00
C GLN A 284 -12.63 -20.24 2.46
N GLY A 285 -12.00 -19.42 3.29
CA GLY A 285 -11.37 -18.15 2.90
C GLY A 285 -10.23 -18.34 1.90
N LEU A 286 -9.33 -19.31 2.13
CA LEU A 286 -8.25 -19.67 1.21
C LEU A 286 -8.82 -20.17 -0.12
N ALA A 287 -9.86 -21.02 -0.09
CA ALA A 287 -10.55 -21.47 -1.29
C ALA A 287 -11.21 -20.31 -2.07
N ASN A 288 -11.63 -19.24 -1.38
CA ASN A 288 -12.24 -18.05 -1.99
C ASN A 288 -11.22 -17.17 -2.75
N LEU A 289 -9.91 -17.38 -2.59
CA LEU A 289 -8.91 -16.69 -3.41
C LEU A 289 -9.13 -16.92 -4.93
N ARG A 290 -9.75 -18.04 -5.31
CA ARG A 290 -10.19 -18.30 -6.70
C ARG A 290 -11.19 -17.27 -7.24
N LEU A 291 -11.97 -16.65 -6.36
CA LEU A 291 -12.96 -15.63 -6.74
C LEU A 291 -12.29 -14.31 -7.14
N ILE A 292 -11.03 -14.11 -6.76
CA ILE A 292 -10.19 -13.00 -7.17
C ILE A 292 -9.06 -13.44 -8.12
N GLY A 293 -9.24 -14.56 -8.83
CA GLY A 293 -8.35 -14.99 -9.92
C GLY A 293 -7.06 -15.71 -9.48
N VAL A 294 -6.95 -16.10 -8.21
CA VAL A 294 -5.80 -16.89 -7.72
C VAL A 294 -6.09 -18.38 -7.86
N HIS A 295 -5.24 -19.10 -8.57
CA HIS A 295 -5.34 -20.55 -8.76
C HIS A 295 -4.05 -21.22 -8.24
N TYR A 296 -4.17 -22.27 -7.41
CA TYR A 296 -3.00 -22.91 -6.78
C TYR A 296 -2.30 -23.96 -7.68
N LYS A 297 -3.05 -24.64 -8.57
CA LYS A 297 -2.51 -25.64 -9.53
C LYS A 297 -1.76 -25.01 -10.71
N SER A 298 -2.03 -23.74 -10.95
CA SER A 298 -1.35 -22.90 -11.91
C SER A 298 -1.27 -21.56 -11.21
N ALA A 299 -0.15 -21.27 -10.54
CA ALA A 299 0.11 -19.88 -10.16
C ALA A 299 -0.25 -19.06 -11.41
N PRO A 300 -1.11 -18.02 -11.30
CA PRO A 300 -1.48 -17.24 -12.46
C PRO A 300 -0.20 -16.94 -13.20
N GLU A 301 -0.14 -17.19 -14.52
CA GLU A 301 1.03 -16.79 -15.31
C GLU A 301 1.38 -15.40 -14.82
N LYS A 302 2.53 -15.27 -14.13
CA LYS A 302 2.90 -14.01 -13.51
C LYS A 302 2.69 -12.98 -14.60
N PRO A 303 1.84 -11.94 -14.39
CA PRO A 303 1.57 -10.95 -15.40
C PRO A 303 2.90 -10.65 -16.06
N SER A 304 3.04 -10.87 -17.37
CA SER A 304 4.35 -10.76 -18.02
C SER A 304 4.92 -9.40 -17.65
N GLY A 305 5.88 -9.34 -16.71
CA GLY A 305 6.12 -8.11 -15.92
C GLY A 305 6.27 -8.27 -14.40
N MET A 306 5.95 -9.41 -13.77
CA MET A 306 6.26 -9.68 -12.36
C MET A 306 7.26 -10.82 -12.20
N LEU A 307 8.31 -10.54 -11.42
CA LEU A 307 9.62 -11.17 -11.48
C LEU A 307 9.67 -12.59 -10.87
N SER A 308 10.64 -13.35 -11.39
CA SER A 308 11.04 -14.74 -11.09
C SER A 308 10.30 -15.77 -11.95
N SER A 309 10.92 -16.53 -12.85
CA SER A 309 12.31 -16.96 -12.96
C SER A 309 12.79 -16.81 -14.41
N THR A 310 14.10 -16.68 -14.62
CA THR A 310 14.77 -16.32 -15.89
C THR A 310 14.60 -14.85 -16.32
N LEU A 311 15.66 -14.08 -16.09
CA LEU A 311 15.97 -12.76 -16.66
C LEU A 311 15.97 -12.70 -18.22
N ASN A 312 15.45 -13.72 -18.93
CA ASN A 312 15.60 -13.87 -20.38
C ASN A 312 14.30 -14.13 -21.16
N LYS A 313 13.11 -13.91 -20.58
CA LYS A 313 11.83 -14.02 -21.33
C LYS A 313 10.82 -12.92 -20.98
N PHE A 314 11.27 -11.67 -20.95
CA PHE A 314 10.39 -10.50 -21.07
C PHE A 314 10.39 -10.03 -22.54
N PRO A 315 9.27 -10.09 -23.28
CA PRO A 315 9.18 -9.46 -24.61
C PRO A 315 9.26 -7.93 -24.58
N PHE A 316 9.27 -7.32 -23.39
CA PHE A 316 9.43 -5.87 -23.17
C PHE A 316 10.80 -5.48 -22.57
N ILE A 317 11.68 -6.46 -22.30
CA ILE A 317 13.11 -6.24 -22.04
C ILE A 317 13.91 -6.80 -23.23
N LYS A 318 13.59 -6.31 -24.42
CA LYS A 318 14.59 -6.08 -25.47
C LYS A 318 14.66 -4.58 -25.66
N GLY A 319 15.67 -3.95 -25.07
CA GLY A 319 15.99 -2.54 -25.31
C GLY A 319 16.23 -1.66 -24.08
N SER A 320 16.16 -2.18 -22.85
CA SER A 320 16.25 -1.34 -21.64
C SER A 320 17.47 -1.63 -20.74
N ALA A 321 18.51 -2.27 -21.26
CA ALA A 321 19.83 -2.23 -20.61
C ALA A 321 20.42 -0.79 -20.60
N GLU A 322 19.99 0.07 -21.52
CA GLU A 322 20.41 1.48 -21.59
C GLU A 322 19.46 2.46 -20.88
N LEU A 323 18.21 2.06 -20.57
CA LEU A 323 17.19 2.94 -19.98
C LEU A 323 17.05 2.80 -18.47
N VAL A 324 17.33 1.61 -17.90
CA VAL A 324 17.37 1.44 -16.43
C VAL A 324 18.66 2.05 -15.85
N SER A 325 19.75 2.10 -16.61
CA SER A 325 20.94 2.89 -16.23
C SER A 325 20.72 4.40 -16.36
N GLY A 326 19.63 4.84 -17.02
CA GLY A 326 19.34 6.25 -17.28
C GLY A 326 18.28 6.90 -16.37
N LEU A 327 17.40 6.11 -15.74
CA LEU A 327 16.29 6.66 -14.93
C LEU A 327 16.54 6.64 -13.41
N VAL A 328 17.68 6.08 -12.97
CA VAL A 328 18.23 6.25 -11.62
C VAL A 328 19.70 6.64 -11.71
N GLN A 329 20.01 7.68 -12.49
CA GLN A 329 21.23 8.45 -12.27
C GLN A 329 20.88 9.63 -11.35
N LEU A 330 20.80 9.37 -10.05
CA LEU A 330 21.41 10.32 -9.13
C LEU A 330 22.92 10.31 -9.46
N PRO A 331 23.59 11.46 -9.60
CA PRO A 331 25.01 11.47 -9.95
C PRO A 331 25.82 10.62 -8.95
N GLY A 332 26.41 9.50 -9.41
CA GLY A 332 27.51 8.83 -8.71
C GLY A 332 27.30 7.44 -8.07
N LYS A 333 26.28 6.63 -8.39
CA LYS A 333 26.23 5.23 -7.88
C LYS A 333 25.91 4.20 -8.98
N SER A 334 26.70 3.11 -9.02
CA SER A 334 26.61 2.05 -10.04
C SER A 334 25.49 1.04 -9.77
N ALA A 335 25.13 0.28 -10.80
CA ALA A 335 24.01 -0.64 -10.91
C ALA A 335 24.15 -1.96 -10.10
N ALA A 336 24.24 -1.85 -8.77
CA ALA A 336 23.74 -2.87 -7.86
C ALA A 336 22.44 -2.33 -7.27
N GLN A 337 21.33 -3.09 -7.34
CA GLN A 337 20.08 -2.70 -6.68
C GLN A 337 20.31 -2.66 -5.16
N THR A 338 20.69 -1.51 -4.63
CA THR A 338 20.68 -1.25 -3.20
C THR A 338 19.25 -0.95 -2.81
N PHE A 339 18.51 -1.95 -2.34
CA PHE A 339 17.31 -1.67 -1.56
C PHE A 339 17.77 -1.02 -0.26
N ASP A 340 17.20 0.13 0.09
CA ASP A 340 17.55 0.82 1.34
C ASP A 340 17.11 0.01 2.58
N TYR A 341 16.11 -0.89 2.41
CA TYR A 341 15.58 -1.76 3.46
C TYR A 341 15.20 -3.15 2.92
N ASP A 342 15.77 -4.21 3.51
CA ASP A 342 15.54 -5.61 3.12
C ASP A 342 14.08 -6.08 3.32
N LEU A 343 13.40 -5.49 4.30
CA LEU A 343 12.00 -5.77 4.63
C LEU A 343 11.01 -4.94 3.80
N SER A 344 11.47 -4.16 2.81
CA SER A 344 10.63 -3.26 1.98
C SER A 344 11.03 -3.29 0.51
N ARG A 345 11.29 -4.50 -0.02
CA ARG A 345 11.79 -4.72 -1.39
C ARG A 345 10.66 -4.79 -2.43
N TYR A 346 9.50 -5.32 -2.04
CA TYR A 346 8.35 -5.44 -2.93
C TYR A 346 7.90 -4.07 -3.45
N ARG A 347 7.44 -4.06 -4.70
CA ARG A 347 6.84 -2.88 -5.34
C ARG A 347 5.50 -3.29 -5.95
N PRO A 348 4.38 -2.66 -5.54
CA PRO A 348 3.07 -2.97 -6.07
C PRO A 348 3.02 -2.87 -7.60
N PRO A 349 2.49 -3.86 -8.32
CA PRO A 349 2.35 -3.84 -9.78
C PRO A 349 1.65 -2.60 -10.31
N LEU A 350 0.67 -2.10 -9.55
CA LEU A 350 -0.09 -0.91 -9.89
C LEU A 350 0.81 0.32 -10.05
N GLN A 351 1.92 0.42 -9.31
CA GLN A 351 2.88 1.51 -9.46
C GLN A 351 3.43 1.57 -10.90
N PHE A 352 3.84 0.42 -11.44
CA PHE A 352 4.39 0.34 -12.80
C PHE A 352 3.31 0.59 -13.84
N VAL A 353 2.10 0.04 -13.64
CA VAL A 353 0.94 0.30 -14.50
C VAL A 353 0.62 1.80 -14.56
N MET A 354 0.67 2.50 -13.41
CA MET A 354 0.47 3.95 -13.35
C MET A 354 1.61 4.72 -14.05
N GLN A 355 2.86 4.32 -13.86
CA GLN A 355 4.01 4.94 -14.55
C GLN A 355 3.92 4.77 -16.07
N ASP A 356 3.54 3.59 -16.55
CA ASP A 356 3.34 3.34 -17.96
C ASP A 356 2.15 4.13 -18.51
N ALA A 357 1.08 4.30 -17.73
CA ALA A 357 -0.05 5.13 -18.12
C ALA A 357 0.36 6.60 -18.27
N LEU A 358 1.11 7.14 -17.30
CA LEU A 358 1.62 8.52 -17.32
C LEU A 358 2.58 8.77 -18.49
N ASN A 359 3.40 7.77 -18.83
CA ASN A 359 4.36 7.86 -19.92
C ASN A 359 3.79 7.46 -21.30
N SER A 360 2.48 7.21 -21.40
CA SER A 360 1.83 6.72 -22.63
C SER A 360 2.43 5.41 -23.18
N LYS A 361 2.97 4.56 -22.29
CA LYS A 361 3.55 3.25 -22.58
C LYS A 361 2.67 2.07 -22.16
N LEU A 362 1.53 2.34 -21.52
CA LEU A 362 0.64 1.29 -21.04
C LEU A 362 0.08 0.49 -22.22
N ASP A 363 0.42 -0.81 -22.25
CA ASP A 363 0.12 -1.75 -23.32
C ASP A 363 -1.37 -1.73 -23.71
N SER A 364 -1.67 -1.32 -24.94
CA SER A 364 -3.03 -1.27 -25.51
C SER A 364 -3.58 -2.64 -25.87
N THR A 365 -2.72 -3.65 -26.00
CA THR A 365 -3.14 -5.04 -26.20
C THR A 365 -3.73 -5.62 -24.91
N LEU A 366 -3.24 -5.18 -23.74
CA LEU A 366 -3.72 -5.60 -22.42
C LEU A 366 -4.79 -4.66 -21.85
N TYR A 367 -4.61 -3.35 -21.97
CA TYR A 367 -5.51 -2.32 -21.43
C TYR A 367 -6.24 -1.60 -22.55
N GLU A 368 -7.50 -1.99 -22.76
CA GLU A 368 -8.41 -1.42 -23.76
C GLU A 368 -8.79 0.02 -23.37
N THR A 369 -8.77 0.92 -24.36
CA THR A 369 -9.33 2.26 -24.24
C THR A 369 -10.78 2.22 -24.67
N ILE A 370 -11.69 2.69 -23.81
CA ILE A 370 -13.12 2.75 -24.13
C ILE A 370 -13.38 3.97 -25.01
N VAL A 371 -13.81 3.71 -26.24
CA VAL A 371 -14.19 4.75 -27.21
C VAL A 371 -15.71 4.87 -27.23
N GLY A 372 -16.22 6.10 -27.26
CA GLY A 372 -17.64 6.35 -27.47
C GLY A 372 -18.11 5.99 -28.88
N LYS A 373 -19.42 5.84 -29.08
CA LYS A 373 -20.01 5.50 -30.40
C LYS A 373 -19.73 6.52 -31.52
N GLY A 374 -19.10 7.66 -31.23
CA GLY A 374 -18.73 8.69 -32.21
C GLY A 374 -17.27 8.70 -32.69
N GLY A 375 -16.40 7.82 -32.19
CA GLY A 375 -14.96 7.83 -32.50
C GLY A 375 -14.51 6.89 -33.62
N GLY A 376 -15.44 6.26 -34.33
CA GLY A 376 -15.14 5.42 -35.50
C GLY A 376 -15.13 6.25 -36.78
N GLY A 377 -14.04 6.96 -37.06
CA GLY A 377 -13.92 7.69 -38.32
C GLY A 377 -12.66 8.52 -38.44
N GLY A 378 -11.63 7.97 -39.09
CA GLY A 378 -10.56 8.77 -39.68
C GLY A 378 -9.20 8.10 -39.69
N GLY A 379 -8.90 7.37 -40.76
CA GLY A 379 -7.55 7.22 -41.34
C GLY A 379 -6.59 6.29 -40.63
#